data_AF-A0AAJ1ZMZ8-F1
#
_entry.id   AF-A0AAJ1ZMZ8-F1
#
_cell.length_a   1.000
_cell.length_b   1.000
_cell.length_c   1.000
_cell.angle_alpha   90.00
_cell.angle_beta   90.00
_cell.angle_gamma   90.00
#
_symmetry.space_group_name_H-M   'P 1'
#
loop_
_entity.id
_entity.type
_entity.pdbx_description
1 polymer ?
#
loop_
_entity_poly.entity_id
_entity_poly.type
_entity_poly.pdbx_seq_one_letter_code
_entity_poly.pdbx_strand_id
1 'polypeptide(L)'
;MSTLKLETATSVLATFFEHFDHFDRHREAQKADGFNDYSPLCSVLSAKDEVHLHSRFIYSLINPGGRHYRGSAFCERFMTALGYPDFLNYSSLKVSREYRNIDLYLTDGERFVVIENKIDAADQRQQASRYVDLVTAEGQTRERGVSPEKYSVRVPVQRTRIARRSQPKSVSA
;
A
#
# COMPACT_ATOMS: atom_id res chain seq x y z
N MET A 1 1.75 -51.63 -24.97
CA MET A 1 2.72 -51.29 -23.89
C MET A 1 3.17 -49.83 -23.88
N SER A 2 2.98 -49.05 -24.95
CA SER A 2 3.34 -47.63 -25.02
C SER A 2 2.33 -46.69 -24.35
N THR A 3 1.03 -46.98 -24.46
CA THR A 3 -0.07 -46.14 -23.95
C THR A 3 -0.17 -46.12 -22.42
N LEU A 4 -0.04 -47.28 -21.75
CA LEU A 4 -0.07 -47.40 -20.29
C LEU A 4 1.06 -46.62 -19.59
N LYS A 5 2.25 -46.52 -20.21
CA LYS A 5 3.36 -45.72 -19.68
C LYS A 5 3.10 -44.23 -19.79
N LEU A 6 2.41 -43.80 -20.85
CA LEU A 6 2.07 -42.40 -21.08
C LEU A 6 1.01 -41.92 -20.08
N GLU A 7 -0.05 -42.70 -19.85
CA GLU A 7 -1.10 -42.37 -18.87
C GLU A 7 -0.56 -42.34 -17.43
N THR A 8 0.32 -43.29 -17.08
CA THR A 8 0.97 -43.30 -15.77
C THR A 8 1.86 -42.07 -15.57
N ALA A 9 2.64 -41.68 -16.59
CA ALA A 9 3.48 -40.49 -16.52
C ALA A 9 2.65 -39.21 -16.39
N THR A 10 1.55 -39.08 -17.13
CA THR A 10 0.61 -37.95 -17.01
C THR A 10 -0.04 -37.89 -15.63
N SER A 11 -0.45 -39.04 -15.07
CA SER A 11 -1.01 -39.12 -13.72
C SER A 11 0.00 -38.72 -12.65
N VAL A 12 1.26 -39.19 -12.74
CA VAL A 12 2.32 -38.81 -11.81
C VAL A 12 2.60 -37.30 -11.90
N LEU A 13 2.66 -36.75 -13.12
CA LEU A 13 2.84 -35.30 -13.30
C LEU A 13 1.69 -34.49 -12.68
N ALA A 14 0.44 -34.92 -12.91
CA ALA A 14 -0.75 -34.26 -12.37
C ALA A 14 -0.72 -34.27 -10.83
N THR A 15 -0.45 -35.42 -10.22
CA THR A 15 -0.33 -35.51 -8.76
C THR A 15 0.82 -34.65 -8.21
N PHE A 16 1.95 -34.57 -8.92
CA PHE A 16 3.06 -33.68 -8.51
C PHE A 16 2.62 -32.21 -8.50
N PHE A 17 1.95 -31.74 -9.55
CA PHE A 17 1.44 -30.37 -9.61
C PHE A 17 0.36 -30.11 -8.55
N GLU A 18 -0.53 -31.06 -8.27
CA GLU A 18 -1.50 -30.93 -7.18
C GLU A 18 -0.82 -30.80 -5.81
N HIS A 19 0.20 -31.62 -5.54
CA HIS A 19 0.99 -31.51 -4.30
C HIS A 19 1.76 -30.19 -4.23
N PHE A 20 2.32 -29.73 -5.36
CA PHE A 20 3.03 -28.47 -5.45
C PHE A 20 2.09 -27.28 -5.19
N ASP A 21 0.90 -27.27 -5.80
CA ASP A 21 -0.13 -26.26 -5.57
C ASP A 21 -0.63 -26.25 -4.12
N HIS A 22 -0.75 -27.42 -3.49
CA HIS A 22 -1.07 -27.53 -2.07
C HIS A 22 0.05 -26.95 -1.19
N PHE A 23 1.30 -27.31 -1.47
CA PHE A 23 2.47 -26.79 -0.76
C PHE A 23 2.57 -25.27 -0.87
N ASP A 24 2.38 -24.73 -2.07
CA ASP A 24 2.42 -23.29 -2.32
C ASP A 24 1.29 -22.56 -1.58
N ARG A 25 0.05 -23.07 -1.63
CA ARG A 25 -1.07 -22.51 -0.86
C ARG A 25 -0.81 -22.51 0.65
N HIS A 26 -0.25 -23.61 1.17
CA HIS A 26 0.09 -23.71 2.59
C HIS A 26 1.15 -22.68 2.98
N ARG A 27 2.17 -22.48 2.15
CA ARG A 27 3.21 -21.48 2.36
C ARG A 27 2.65 -20.05 2.33
N GLU A 28 1.76 -19.75 1.39
CA GLU A 28 1.12 -18.43 1.33
C GLU A 28 0.20 -18.17 2.53
N ALA A 29 -0.51 -19.20 3.04
CA ALA A 29 -1.29 -19.08 4.27
C ALA A 29 -0.42 -18.80 5.50
N GLN A 30 0.72 -19.50 5.65
CA GLN A 30 1.66 -19.24 6.75
C GLN A 30 2.23 -17.82 6.71
N LYS A 31 2.60 -17.34 5.51
CA LYS A 31 3.05 -15.96 5.33
C LYS A 31 1.95 -14.97 5.69
N ALA A 32 0.73 -15.22 5.25
CA ALA A 32 -0.41 -14.40 5.63
C ALA A 32 -0.51 -14.36 7.16
N ASP A 33 -0.49 -15.50 7.86
CA ASP A 33 -0.61 -15.58 9.33
C ASP A 33 0.50 -14.89 10.13
N GLY A 34 1.59 -14.48 9.48
CA GLY A 34 2.66 -13.69 10.09
C GLY A 34 4.01 -14.41 10.11
N PHE A 35 4.11 -15.63 9.57
CA PHE A 35 5.37 -16.30 9.30
C PHE A 35 6.00 -15.75 8.00
N ASN A 36 6.25 -14.44 7.99
CA ASN A 36 6.86 -13.74 6.87
C ASN A 36 8.05 -12.87 7.35
N ASP A 37 8.86 -12.42 6.41
CA ASP A 37 10.04 -11.58 6.64
C ASP A 37 9.72 -10.08 6.62
N TYR A 38 8.43 -9.70 6.70
CA TYR A 38 8.03 -8.31 6.72
C TYR A 38 8.44 -7.66 8.04
N SER A 39 9.37 -6.73 7.95
CA SER A 39 9.68 -5.81 9.02
C SER A 39 9.34 -4.39 8.57
N PRO A 40 8.40 -3.70 9.24
CA PRO A 40 8.16 -2.28 9.00
C PRO A 40 9.44 -1.44 9.16
N LEU A 41 10.36 -1.87 10.04
CA LEU A 41 11.64 -1.21 10.29
C LEU A 41 12.59 -1.29 9.09
N CYS A 42 12.49 -2.34 8.27
CA CYS A 42 13.26 -2.43 7.02
C CYS A 42 12.85 -1.35 5.99
N SER A 43 11.64 -0.78 6.12
CA SER A 43 11.20 0.35 5.30
C SER A 43 11.83 1.68 5.75
N VAL A 44 12.48 1.72 6.93
CA VAL A 44 12.90 2.92 7.68
C VAL A 44 14.44 3.04 7.79
N LEU A 45 15.21 2.17 7.11
CA LEU A 45 16.66 1.94 7.34
C LEU A 45 17.61 3.12 7.11
N SER A 46 17.16 4.31 6.69
CA SER A 46 18.03 5.47 6.47
C SER A 46 17.43 6.74 7.06
N ALA A 47 17.98 7.20 8.19
CA ALA A 47 17.68 8.51 8.78
C ALA A 47 18.08 9.68 7.87
N LYS A 48 18.91 9.44 6.85
CA LYS A 48 19.37 10.47 5.90
C LYS A 48 18.37 10.75 4.77
N ASP A 49 17.31 9.95 4.67
CA ASP A 49 16.29 10.06 3.61
C ASP A 49 14.88 10.17 4.22
N GLU A 50 14.78 10.92 5.34
CA GLU A 50 13.56 11.13 6.13
C GLU A 50 12.37 11.56 5.27
N VAL A 51 12.60 12.38 4.24
CA VAL A 51 11.55 12.88 3.35
C VAL A 51 10.88 11.73 2.58
N HIS A 52 11.64 10.79 2.03
CA HIS A 52 11.09 9.64 1.29
C HIS A 52 10.71 8.46 2.20
N LEU A 53 11.12 8.50 3.47
CA LEU A 53 10.90 7.45 4.47
C LEU A 53 9.41 7.18 4.69
N HIS A 54 8.63 8.24 4.85
CA HIS A 54 7.20 8.12 5.15
C HIS A 54 6.40 7.52 4.00
N SER A 55 6.65 7.99 2.77
CA SER A 55 5.98 7.45 1.58
C SER A 55 6.36 5.98 1.38
N ARG A 56 7.63 5.60 1.60
CA ARG A 56 8.07 4.20 1.55
C ARG A 56 7.43 3.34 2.63
N PHE A 57 7.33 3.86 3.85
CA PHE A 57 6.73 3.17 4.98
C PHE A 57 5.22 2.94 4.77
N ILE A 58 4.49 4.00 4.40
CA ILE A 58 3.05 3.90 4.14
C ILE A 58 2.81 2.97 2.95
N TYR A 59 3.57 3.12 1.86
CA TYR A 59 3.50 2.24 0.69
C TYR A 59 3.68 0.76 1.06
N SER A 60 4.67 0.46 1.90
CA SER A 60 4.96 -0.93 2.27
C SER A 60 3.87 -1.56 3.12
N LEU A 61 3.02 -0.75 3.78
CA LEU A 61 1.86 -1.21 4.53
C LEU A 61 0.62 -1.36 3.66
N ILE A 62 0.32 -0.39 2.79
CA ILE A 62 -0.99 -0.34 2.11
C ILE A 62 -1.00 -1.05 0.75
N ASN A 63 0.16 -1.38 0.18
CA ASN A 63 0.24 -2.07 -1.10
C ASN A 63 -0.22 -3.53 -0.99
N PRO A 64 -1.29 -3.98 -1.69
CA PRO A 64 -1.75 -5.36 -1.62
C PRO A 64 -0.72 -6.41 -2.04
N GLY A 65 0.22 -6.03 -2.93
CA GLY A 65 1.36 -6.86 -3.33
C GLY A 65 2.59 -6.69 -2.43
N GLY A 66 2.44 -6.06 -1.27
CA GLY A 66 3.51 -5.82 -0.31
C GLY A 66 3.97 -7.10 0.38
N ARG A 67 5.20 -7.07 0.90
CA ARG A 67 5.82 -8.20 1.61
C ARG A 67 5.14 -8.56 2.93
N HIS A 68 4.09 -7.85 3.34
CA HIS A 68 3.31 -8.21 4.52
C HIS A 68 2.29 -9.34 4.27
N TYR A 69 2.05 -9.73 3.01
CA TYR A 69 1.20 -10.88 2.64
C TYR A 69 -0.23 -10.84 3.20
N ARG A 70 -0.76 -9.66 3.53
CA ARG A 70 -2.13 -9.45 4.04
C ARG A 70 -3.08 -8.85 2.99
N GLY A 71 -2.71 -8.89 1.71
CA GLY A 71 -3.50 -8.32 0.64
C GLY A 71 -3.91 -6.86 0.93
N SER A 72 -5.16 -6.50 0.68
CA SER A 72 -5.69 -5.15 0.91
C SER A 72 -6.02 -4.82 2.37
N ALA A 73 -5.88 -5.75 3.32
CA ALA A 73 -6.40 -5.58 4.69
C ALA A 73 -5.85 -4.33 5.39
N PHE A 74 -4.57 -3.99 5.20
CA PHE A 74 -3.99 -2.79 5.78
C PHE A 74 -4.48 -1.51 5.08
N CYS A 75 -4.67 -1.53 3.77
CA CYS A 75 -5.27 -0.39 3.05
C CYS A 75 -6.73 -0.17 3.48
N GLU A 76 -7.50 -1.23 3.66
CA GLU A 76 -8.89 -1.15 4.13
C GLU A 76 -8.97 -0.53 5.53
N ARG A 77 -8.11 -0.98 6.46
CA ARG A 77 -8.01 -0.37 7.80
C ARG A 77 -7.56 1.10 7.74
N PHE A 78 -6.63 1.42 6.85
CA PHE A 78 -6.17 2.79 6.63
C PHE A 78 -7.31 3.69 6.14
N MET A 79 -8.04 3.28 5.11
CA MET A 79 -9.18 4.02 4.57
C MET A 79 -10.34 4.12 5.56
N THR A 80 -10.58 3.08 6.35
CA THR A 80 -11.55 3.10 7.46
C THR A 80 -11.18 4.17 8.49
N ALA A 81 -9.91 4.24 8.89
CA ALA A 81 -9.43 5.25 9.84
C ALA A 81 -9.52 6.68 9.29
N LEU A 82 -9.45 6.85 7.97
CA LEU A 82 -9.68 8.13 7.29
C LEU A 82 -11.17 8.51 7.17
N GLY A 83 -12.09 7.57 7.44
CA GLY A 83 -13.54 7.77 7.29
C GLY A 83 -14.10 7.44 5.90
N TYR A 84 -13.35 6.71 5.06
CA TYR A 84 -13.72 6.36 3.69
C TYR A 84 -13.62 4.85 3.39
N PRO A 85 -14.23 3.98 4.20
CA PRO A 85 -14.06 2.53 4.09
C PRO A 85 -14.47 1.96 2.71
N ASP A 86 -15.52 2.49 2.09
CA ASP A 86 -16.09 1.94 0.84
C ASP A 86 -15.70 2.75 -0.42
N PHE A 87 -14.77 3.68 -0.29
CA PHE A 87 -14.40 4.59 -1.38
C PHE A 87 -13.59 3.91 -2.50
N LEU A 88 -12.94 2.77 -2.23
CA LEU A 88 -12.19 2.02 -3.24
C LEU A 88 -12.68 0.57 -3.27
N ASN A 89 -12.65 -0.04 -4.45
CA ASN A 89 -12.79 -1.48 -4.59
C ASN A 89 -11.44 -2.15 -4.32
N TYR A 90 -11.32 -2.80 -3.15
CA TYR A 90 -10.08 -3.42 -2.71
C TYR A 90 -9.64 -4.64 -3.53
N SER A 91 -10.55 -5.26 -4.29
CA SER A 91 -10.22 -6.42 -5.13
C SER A 91 -9.42 -6.04 -6.39
N SER A 92 -9.58 -4.80 -6.88
CA SER A 92 -8.86 -4.26 -8.04
C SER A 92 -7.83 -3.19 -7.66
N LEU A 93 -7.55 -3.02 -6.36
CA LEU A 93 -6.69 -1.97 -5.83
C LEU A 93 -5.26 -2.09 -6.35
N LYS A 94 -4.74 -0.98 -6.89
CA LYS A 94 -3.34 -0.77 -7.25
C LYS A 94 -2.79 0.40 -6.46
N VAL A 95 -1.58 0.23 -5.94
CA VAL A 95 -0.86 1.28 -5.21
C VAL A 95 0.48 1.52 -5.88
N SER A 96 0.76 2.78 -6.20
CA SER A 96 2.00 3.25 -6.82
C SER A 96 2.65 4.34 -5.98
N ARG A 97 3.97 4.38 -5.99
CA ARG A 97 4.80 5.42 -5.38
C ARG A 97 5.44 6.27 -6.46
N GLU A 98 5.61 7.57 -6.22
CA GLU A 98 6.27 8.51 -7.16
C GLU A 98 5.62 8.55 -8.57
N TYR A 99 4.33 8.25 -8.66
CA TYR A 99 3.61 8.27 -9.94
C TYR A 99 3.32 9.72 -10.35
N ARG A 100 3.90 10.19 -11.46
CA ARG A 100 3.74 11.58 -11.96
C ARG A 100 4.03 12.65 -10.89
N ASN A 101 5.08 12.43 -10.09
CA ASN A 101 5.49 13.30 -8.97
C ASN A 101 4.46 13.39 -7.83
N ILE A 102 3.62 12.36 -7.66
CA ILE A 102 2.74 12.17 -6.52
C ILE A 102 3.41 11.16 -5.58
N ASP A 103 3.48 11.47 -4.29
CA ASP A 103 4.08 10.59 -3.28
C ASP A 103 3.47 9.19 -3.30
N LEU A 104 2.13 9.10 -3.18
CA LEU A 104 1.38 7.85 -3.28
C LEU A 104 0.09 8.03 -4.07
N TYR A 105 -0.15 7.09 -4.98
CA TYR A 105 -1.34 7.01 -5.81
C TYR A 105 -1.99 5.65 -5.66
N LEU A 106 -3.24 5.63 -5.22
CA LEU A 106 -4.08 4.45 -5.10
C LEU A 106 -5.19 4.54 -6.15
N THR A 107 -5.51 3.45 -6.82
CA THR A 107 -6.68 3.39 -7.71
C THR A 107 -7.27 2.00 -7.77
N ASP A 108 -8.58 1.90 -7.88
CA ASP A 108 -9.30 0.65 -8.15
C ASP A 108 -9.66 0.49 -9.65
N GLY A 109 -9.24 1.45 -10.50
CA GLY A 109 -9.60 1.52 -11.90
C GLY A 109 -10.83 2.38 -12.20
N GLU A 110 -11.55 2.87 -11.20
CA GLU A 110 -12.67 3.82 -11.36
C GLU A 110 -12.42 5.10 -10.55
N ARG A 111 -12.00 4.90 -9.31
CA ARG A 111 -11.70 5.92 -8.32
C ARG A 111 -10.20 5.92 -8.03
N PHE A 112 -9.73 7.02 -7.49
CA PHE A 112 -8.35 7.14 -7.07
C PHE A 112 -8.22 7.97 -5.80
N VAL A 113 -7.19 7.67 -5.01
CA VAL A 113 -6.79 8.42 -3.82
C VAL A 113 -5.35 8.85 -4.00
N VAL A 114 -5.09 10.13 -3.77
CA VAL A 114 -3.74 10.70 -3.76
C VAL A 114 -3.37 11.03 -2.33
N ILE A 115 -2.20 10.57 -1.89
CA ILE A 115 -1.63 10.89 -0.58
C ILE A 115 -0.30 11.61 -0.82
N GLU A 116 -0.16 12.77 -0.20
CA GLU A 116 1.07 13.57 -0.18
C GLU A 116 1.52 13.72 1.27
N ASN A 117 2.74 13.30 1.56
CA ASN A 117 3.28 13.39 2.90
C ASN A 117 4.03 14.72 3.08
N LYS A 118 3.37 15.69 3.72
CA LYS A 118 3.95 17.01 4.00
C LYS A 118 4.21 17.16 5.50
N ILE A 119 5.48 17.13 5.89
CA ILE A 119 5.87 17.27 7.30
C ILE A 119 6.09 18.73 7.67
N ASP A 120 6.54 19.58 6.73
CA ASP A 120 6.84 21.02 7.00
C ASP A 120 6.76 21.95 5.76
N ALA A 121 6.04 21.58 4.70
CA ALA A 121 5.99 22.37 3.45
C ALA A 121 4.66 23.12 3.26
N ALA A 122 4.73 24.40 2.89
CA ALA A 122 3.59 25.14 2.37
C ALA A 122 3.11 24.53 1.04
N ASP A 123 1.79 24.56 0.79
CA ASP A 123 1.22 24.04 -0.47
C ASP A 123 1.85 24.75 -1.67
N GLN A 124 2.59 24.00 -2.49
CA GLN A 124 3.07 24.52 -3.77
C GLN A 124 1.88 24.70 -4.72
N ARG A 125 1.74 25.92 -5.28
CA ARG A 125 0.60 26.33 -6.13
C ARG A 125 0.31 25.38 -7.30
N GLN A 126 1.31 24.68 -7.81
CA GLN A 126 1.18 23.80 -8.99
C GLN A 126 0.64 22.40 -8.65
N GLN A 127 0.52 22.03 -7.37
CA GLN A 127 0.13 20.68 -6.97
C GLN A 127 -1.36 20.39 -7.22
N ALA A 128 -2.22 21.38 -7.02
CA ALA A 128 -3.64 21.28 -7.38
C ALA A 128 -3.86 21.13 -8.89
N SER A 129 -3.05 21.82 -9.71
CA SER A 129 -3.10 21.69 -11.18
C SER A 129 -2.78 20.27 -11.60
N ARG A 130 -1.73 19.67 -11.02
CA ARG A 130 -1.34 18.29 -11.33
C ARG A 130 -2.44 17.27 -11.03
N TYR A 131 -3.24 17.47 -9.99
CA TYR A 131 -4.38 16.58 -9.72
C TYR A 131 -5.48 16.74 -10.77
N VAL A 132 -5.73 17.97 -11.24
CA VAL A 132 -6.69 18.22 -12.32
C VAL A 132 -6.19 17.59 -13.61
N ASP A 133 -4.90 17.69 -13.92
CA ASP A 133 -4.30 17.08 -15.11
C ASP A 133 -4.34 15.54 -15.03
N LEU A 134 -4.10 14.97 -13.84
CA LEU A 134 -4.23 13.53 -13.59
C LEU A 134 -5.67 13.07 -13.82
N VAL A 135 -6.65 13.73 -13.20
CA VAL A 135 -8.08 13.46 -13.39
C VAL A 135 -8.45 13.58 -14.86
N THR A 136 -7.93 14.60 -15.53
CA THR A 136 -8.24 14.87 -16.94
C THR A 136 -7.62 13.82 -17.84
N ALA A 137 -6.38 13.36 -17.60
CA ALA A 137 -5.75 12.31 -18.39
C ALA A 137 -6.38 10.93 -18.15
N GLU A 138 -6.64 10.58 -16.88
CA GLU A 138 -7.31 9.33 -16.49
C GLU A 138 -8.79 9.33 -16.90
N GLY A 139 -9.42 10.51 -16.89
CA GLY A 139 -10.79 10.76 -17.33
C GLY A 139 -10.93 10.79 -18.85
N GLN A 140 -9.99 11.36 -19.61
CA GLN A 140 -9.97 11.32 -21.08
C GLN A 140 -9.76 9.90 -21.62
N THR A 141 -9.10 9.04 -20.84
CA THR A 141 -9.01 7.61 -21.16
C THR A 141 -10.36 6.90 -20.92
N ARG A 142 -11.26 7.48 -20.12
CA ARG A 142 -12.51 6.88 -19.64
C ARG A 142 -13.79 7.55 -20.19
N GLU A 143 -13.76 8.80 -20.63
CA GLU A 143 -14.89 9.48 -21.27
C GLU A 143 -14.93 9.10 -22.76
N ARG A 144 -15.72 8.12 -23.21
CA ARG A 144 -17.18 7.97 -23.10
C ARG A 144 -17.78 7.90 -21.68
N GLY A 145 -18.11 9.06 -21.09
CA GLY A 145 -19.40 9.21 -20.39
C GLY A 145 -19.51 9.40 -18.87
N VAL A 146 -18.49 9.70 -18.06
CA VAL A 146 -18.76 10.05 -16.63
C VAL A 146 -17.83 11.14 -16.08
N SER A 147 -18.45 12.19 -15.52
CA SER A 147 -17.78 13.35 -14.89
C SER A 147 -17.28 13.02 -13.48
N PRO A 148 -16.03 13.36 -13.12
CA PRO A 148 -15.46 12.99 -11.82
C PRO A 148 -15.81 14.00 -10.72
N GLU A 149 -16.51 13.54 -9.68
CA GLU A 149 -16.78 14.30 -8.47
C GLU A 149 -15.51 14.37 -7.58
N LYS A 150 -15.06 15.59 -7.25
CA LYS A 150 -13.84 15.85 -6.48
C LYS A 150 -14.09 15.74 -4.98
N TYR A 151 -13.34 14.86 -4.28
CA TYR A 151 -13.26 14.85 -2.82
C TYR A 151 -11.81 14.97 -2.35
N SER A 152 -11.51 15.95 -1.50
CA SER A 152 -10.21 16.10 -0.82
C SER A 152 -10.38 15.86 0.67
N VAL A 153 -9.54 14.99 1.25
CA VAL A 153 -9.57 14.64 2.67
C VAL A 153 -8.42 15.33 3.38
N ARG A 154 -8.73 16.14 4.40
CA ARG A 154 -7.72 16.77 5.27
C ARG A 154 -7.73 16.05 6.62
N VAL A 155 -6.70 15.27 6.90
CA VAL A 155 -6.56 14.59 8.21
C VAL A 155 -5.91 15.57 9.21
N PRO A 156 -6.59 15.97 10.29
CA PRO A 156 -5.98 16.80 11.32
C PRO A 156 -4.98 15.97 12.14
N VAL A 157 -3.70 16.32 12.09
CA VAL A 157 -2.69 15.74 12.99
C VAL A 157 -2.82 16.41 14.36
N GLN A 158 -3.41 15.72 15.33
CA GLN A 158 -3.34 16.15 16.73
C GLN A 158 -1.92 15.89 17.25
N ARG A 159 -1.14 16.95 17.46
CA ARG A 159 0.17 16.84 18.11
C ARG A 159 -0.03 16.56 19.60
N THR A 160 0.10 15.31 20.03
CA THR A 160 0.27 14.98 21.44
C THR A 160 1.64 15.49 21.87
N ARG A 161 1.68 16.59 22.65
CA ARG A 161 2.90 17.05 23.31
C ARG A 161 3.33 15.99 24.33
N ILE A 162 4.34 15.20 24.01
CA ILE A 162 5.06 14.43 25.04
C ILE A 162 5.82 15.46 25.88
N ALA A 163 5.37 15.69 27.10
CA ALA A 163 6.06 16.54 28.07
C ALA A 163 7.47 15.97 28.29
N ARG A 164 8.49 16.77 27.98
CA ARG A 164 9.88 16.43 28.31
C ARG A 164 9.97 16.29 29.83
N ARG A 165 10.23 15.07 30.29
CA ARG A 165 10.53 14.79 31.71
C ARG A 165 11.80 15.57 32.06
N SER A 166 11.68 16.51 32.99
CA SER A 166 12.80 17.29 33.50
C SER A 166 13.88 16.37 34.07
N GLN A 167 15.12 16.54 33.60
CA GLN A 167 16.30 15.89 34.16
C GLN A 167 16.42 16.22 35.66
N PRO A 168 16.73 15.25 36.55
CA PRO A 168 16.94 15.52 37.95
C PRO A 168 18.21 16.37 38.12
N LYS A 169 18.11 17.44 38.94
CA LYS A 169 19.26 18.27 39.32
C LYS A 169 20.28 17.39 40.04
N SER A 170 21.52 17.41 39.57
CA SER A 170 22.66 16.86 40.29
C SER A 170 22.81 17.57 41.63
N VAL A 171 22.72 16.81 42.72
CA VAL A 171 23.05 17.29 44.07
C VAL A 171 24.57 17.27 44.18
N SER A 172 25.19 18.44 44.34
CA SER A 172 26.60 18.56 44.73
C SER A 172 26.71 18.30 46.24
N ALA A 173 27.59 17.37 46.61
CA ALA A 173 28.15 17.28 47.96
C ALA A 173 29.31 18.26 48.11
#